data_AF-A0A1S3K0M7-F1
#
_entry.id   AF-A0A1S3K0M7-F1
#
_cell.length_a   1.000
_cell.length_b   1.000
_cell.length_c   1.000
_cell.angle_alpha   90.00
_cell.angle_beta   90.00
_cell.angle_gamma   90.00
#
_symmetry.space_group_name_H-M   'P 1'
#
loop_
_entity.id
_entity.type
_entity.pdbx_description
1 polymer ?
#
loop_
_entity_poly.entity_id
_entity_poly.type
_entity_poly.pdbx_seq_one_letter_code
_entity_poly.pdbx_strand_id
1 'polypeptide(L)'
;MSSDDAVQSTNDDAAHCKRFAVSQGYWKDPYLQYFVKSSDRKAPEISRGYFARVSGVKLLLRQFIQLTKSGCQIVNLGAGFDTLYWLLQDEGLSPRNFTEIDFQGITSKKCYYIKSRKQLLEKIAKEDGEISFNSFDLHAANYHIVAADLRDVAQVTRKLHEAGIDPKLPTAFIAECVLVYMETSKTEALLKYFADHFHTAFFINYEQVNMEDRFGEVMLQNLRIRHCDLQGVPACRSLDTQKNR
;
A
#
# COMPACT_ATOMS: atom_id res chain seq x y z
N MET A 1 17.34 -10.74 -13.01
CA MET A 1 16.45 -9.76 -12.35
C MET A 1 17.05 -9.46 -11.00
N SER A 2 17.17 -8.18 -10.62
CA SER A 2 17.61 -7.85 -9.26
C SER A 2 16.55 -8.28 -8.24
N SER A 3 16.92 -8.42 -6.96
CA SER A 3 15.96 -8.71 -5.88
C SER A 3 14.84 -7.67 -5.86
N ASP A 4 15.17 -6.40 -6.12
CA ASP A 4 14.21 -5.30 -6.11
C ASP A 4 13.27 -5.33 -7.33
N ASP A 5 13.72 -5.81 -8.49
CA ASP A 5 12.82 -6.02 -9.65
C ASP A 5 11.79 -7.11 -9.34
N ALA A 6 12.20 -8.18 -8.67
CA ALA A 6 11.31 -9.25 -8.26
C ALA A 6 10.31 -8.77 -7.20
N VAL A 7 10.74 -7.99 -6.21
CA VAL A 7 9.84 -7.35 -5.24
C VAL A 7 8.84 -6.43 -5.95
N GLN A 8 9.29 -5.57 -6.86
CA GLN A 8 8.39 -4.70 -7.63
C GLN A 8 7.39 -5.51 -8.50
N SER A 9 7.77 -6.68 -9.00
CA SER A 9 6.84 -7.54 -9.76
C SER A 9 5.68 -8.09 -8.93
N THR A 10 5.82 -8.15 -7.59
CA THR A 10 4.73 -8.60 -6.70
C THR A 10 3.53 -7.67 -6.72
N ASN A 11 3.72 -6.39 -7.08
CA ASN A 11 2.63 -5.46 -7.36
C ASN A 11 1.69 -6.00 -8.43
N ASP A 12 2.25 -6.46 -9.56
CA ASP A 12 1.45 -6.94 -10.69
C ASP A 12 0.69 -8.22 -10.30
N ASP A 13 1.33 -9.13 -9.56
CA ASP A 13 0.68 -10.34 -9.01
C ASP A 13 -0.50 -10.01 -8.10
N ALA A 14 -0.30 -9.07 -7.16
CA ALA A 14 -1.34 -8.64 -6.23
C ALA A 14 -2.49 -7.93 -6.96
N ALA A 15 -2.17 -7.02 -7.89
CA ALA A 15 -3.15 -6.29 -8.68
C ALA A 15 -3.99 -7.23 -9.56
N HIS A 16 -3.37 -8.23 -10.21
CA HIS A 16 -4.09 -9.25 -10.98
C HIS A 16 -5.04 -10.07 -10.11
N CYS A 17 -4.60 -10.51 -8.93
CA CYS A 17 -5.46 -11.28 -8.01
C CYS A 17 -6.62 -10.44 -7.49
N LYS A 18 -6.37 -9.18 -7.11
CA LYS A 18 -7.40 -8.22 -6.72
C LYS A 18 -8.40 -8.00 -7.88
N ARG A 19 -7.93 -7.78 -9.11
CA ARG A 19 -8.80 -7.52 -10.27
C ARG A 19 -9.66 -8.73 -10.65
N PHE A 20 -9.10 -9.93 -10.58
CA PHE A 20 -9.87 -11.15 -10.80
C PHE A 20 -10.97 -11.32 -9.75
N ALA A 21 -10.66 -11.14 -8.46
CA ALA A 21 -11.67 -11.26 -7.41
C ALA A 21 -12.79 -10.20 -7.54
N VAL A 22 -12.46 -8.97 -7.93
CA VAL A 22 -13.45 -7.93 -8.26
C VAL A 22 -14.36 -8.36 -9.40
N SER A 23 -13.80 -8.95 -10.47
CA SER A 23 -14.61 -9.40 -11.62
C SER A 23 -15.55 -10.56 -11.26
N GLN A 24 -15.25 -11.31 -10.20
CA GLN A 24 -16.12 -12.36 -9.65
C GLN A 24 -17.10 -11.83 -8.60
N GLY A 25 -17.12 -10.52 -8.33
CA GLY A 25 -18.08 -9.89 -7.42
C GLY A 25 -17.74 -9.99 -5.92
N TYR A 26 -16.49 -10.33 -5.55
CA TYR A 26 -16.10 -10.39 -4.14
C TYR A 26 -16.18 -9.01 -3.46
N TRP A 27 -15.83 -7.93 -4.18
CA TRP A 27 -16.11 -6.55 -3.76
C TRP A 27 -16.23 -5.65 -4.99
N LYS A 28 -16.75 -4.43 -4.79
CA LYS A 28 -16.86 -3.42 -5.83
C LYS A 28 -15.61 -2.55 -5.87
N ASP A 29 -14.97 -2.51 -7.04
CA ASP A 29 -13.87 -1.59 -7.34
C ASP A 29 -13.90 -1.21 -8.83
N PRO A 30 -14.44 -0.04 -9.19
CA PRO A 30 -14.52 0.40 -10.58
C PRO A 30 -13.19 0.99 -11.11
N TYR A 31 -12.16 1.11 -10.27
CA TYR A 31 -10.92 1.83 -10.58
C TYR A 31 -9.77 0.90 -10.91
N LEU A 32 -9.70 -0.28 -10.29
CA LEU A 32 -8.59 -1.22 -10.47
C LEU A 32 -8.39 -1.59 -11.94
N GLN A 33 -9.47 -1.52 -12.72
CA GLN A 33 -9.42 -1.78 -14.14
C GLN A 33 -8.56 -0.83 -14.97
N TYR A 34 -8.24 0.35 -14.45
CA TYR A 34 -7.42 1.34 -15.14
C TYR A 34 -5.92 1.12 -14.93
N PHE A 35 -5.53 0.30 -13.95
CA PHE A 35 -4.13 0.07 -13.58
C PHE A 35 -3.58 -1.29 -14.04
N VAL A 36 -4.42 -2.33 -14.07
CA VAL A 36 -3.99 -3.70 -14.34
C VAL A 36 -4.95 -4.36 -15.32
N LYS A 37 -4.48 -5.20 -16.25
CA LYS A 37 -5.36 -5.90 -17.20
C LYS A 37 -6.12 -7.04 -16.53
N SER A 38 -7.13 -7.60 -17.22
CA SER A 38 -7.75 -8.86 -16.79
C SER A 38 -6.71 -9.98 -16.76
N SER A 39 -6.78 -10.83 -15.74
CA SER A 39 -5.88 -11.98 -15.57
C SER A 39 -6.61 -13.30 -15.72
N ASP A 40 -5.81 -14.38 -15.76
CA ASP A 40 -6.30 -15.75 -15.68
C ASP A 40 -7.07 -16.02 -14.39
N ARG A 41 -7.86 -17.10 -14.43
CA ARG A 41 -8.65 -17.59 -13.30
C ARG A 41 -7.75 -17.90 -12.10
N LYS A 42 -8.16 -17.44 -10.92
CA LYS A 42 -7.56 -17.81 -9.63
C LYS A 42 -8.42 -18.84 -8.92
N ALA A 43 -7.79 -19.68 -8.11
CA ALA A 43 -8.50 -20.64 -7.28
C ALA A 43 -9.40 -19.91 -6.26
N PRO A 44 -10.58 -20.45 -5.89
CA PRO A 44 -11.54 -19.75 -5.04
C PRO A 44 -10.97 -19.28 -3.68
N GLU A 45 -10.10 -20.08 -3.06
CA GLU A 45 -9.43 -19.75 -1.80
C GLU A 45 -8.51 -18.53 -1.91
N ILE A 46 -7.88 -18.32 -3.07
CA ILE A 46 -7.08 -17.12 -3.33
C ILE A 46 -8.00 -15.89 -3.34
N SER A 47 -9.12 -15.94 -4.07
CA SER A 47 -10.07 -14.83 -4.11
C SER A 47 -10.70 -14.54 -2.74
N ARG A 48 -11.01 -15.59 -1.95
CA ARG A 48 -11.50 -15.45 -0.56
C ARG A 48 -10.45 -14.80 0.34
N GLY A 49 -9.18 -15.21 0.22
CA GLY A 49 -8.06 -14.61 0.95
C GLY A 49 -7.91 -13.12 0.63
N TYR A 50 -7.93 -12.76 -0.65
CA TYR A 50 -7.88 -11.36 -1.08
C TYR A 50 -9.10 -10.55 -0.61
N PHE A 51 -10.29 -11.14 -0.61
CA PHE A 51 -11.47 -10.48 -0.06
C PHE A 51 -11.32 -10.17 1.43
N ALA A 52 -10.87 -11.15 2.23
CA ALA A 52 -10.63 -10.95 3.66
C ALA A 52 -9.56 -9.89 3.92
N ARG A 53 -8.44 -9.96 3.17
CA ARG A 53 -7.34 -8.98 3.18
C ARG A 53 -7.85 -7.55 2.94
N VAL A 54 -8.52 -7.32 1.81
CA VAL A 54 -9.03 -6.00 1.42
C VAL A 54 -10.10 -5.51 2.40
N SER A 55 -11.01 -6.39 2.83
CA SER A 55 -12.09 -6.02 3.74
C SER A 55 -11.57 -5.64 5.13
N GLY A 56 -10.58 -6.37 5.65
CA GLY A 56 -9.97 -6.11 6.95
C GLY A 56 -9.27 -4.74 6.99
N VAL A 57 -8.40 -4.47 6.01
CA VAL A 57 -7.70 -3.17 5.91
C VAL A 57 -8.71 -2.02 5.79
N LYS A 58 -9.70 -2.15 4.89
CA LYS A 58 -10.74 -1.13 4.71
C LYS A 58 -11.57 -0.90 5.98
N LEU A 59 -11.92 -1.96 6.71
CA LEU A 59 -12.71 -1.85 7.93
C LEU A 59 -11.97 -1.00 8.97
N LEU A 60 -10.71 -1.32 9.26
CA LEU A 60 -9.89 -0.60 10.24
C LEU A 60 -9.69 0.86 9.82
N LEU A 61 -9.39 1.10 8.55
CA LEU A 61 -9.17 2.45 8.05
C LEU A 61 -10.44 3.32 8.11
N ARG A 62 -11.60 2.77 7.73
CA ARG A 62 -12.88 3.50 7.83
C ARG A 62 -13.18 3.90 9.28
N GLN A 63 -12.97 2.99 10.24
CA GLN A 63 -13.15 3.29 11.66
C GLN A 63 -12.22 4.43 12.11
N PHE A 64 -10.95 4.39 11.70
CA PHE A 64 -9.99 5.45 12.00
C PHE A 64 -10.42 6.82 11.42
N ILE A 65 -10.84 6.87 10.15
CA ILE A 65 -11.34 8.10 9.52
C ILE A 65 -12.58 8.64 10.25
N GLN A 66 -13.51 7.76 10.63
CA GLN A 66 -14.72 8.14 11.36
C GLN A 66 -14.42 8.71 12.75
N LEU A 67 -13.55 8.04 13.52
CA LEU A 67 -13.15 8.47 14.87
C LEU A 67 -12.45 9.84 14.85
N THR A 68 -11.67 10.10 13.80
CA THR A 68 -10.96 11.37 13.61
C THR A 68 -11.81 12.43 12.89
N LYS A 69 -13.06 12.11 12.53
CA LYS A 69 -13.97 12.98 11.76
C LYS A 69 -13.33 13.51 10.47
N SER A 70 -12.59 12.64 9.77
CA SER A 70 -11.79 12.97 8.59
C SER A 70 -10.65 14.00 8.82
N GLY A 71 -10.39 14.38 10.07
CA GLY A 71 -9.30 15.26 10.49
C GLY A 71 -7.93 14.56 10.54
N CYS A 72 -7.76 13.48 9.79
CA CYS A 72 -6.58 12.62 9.80
C CYS A 72 -5.83 12.61 8.47
N GLN A 73 -4.68 11.95 8.48
CA GLN A 73 -3.84 11.68 7.31
C GLN A 73 -3.73 10.17 7.10
N ILE A 74 -3.51 9.76 5.86
CA ILE A 74 -3.29 8.35 5.50
C ILE A 74 -2.02 8.26 4.68
N VAL A 75 -1.14 7.33 5.06
CA VAL A 75 0.10 7.01 4.34
C VAL A 75 0.06 5.53 3.98
N ASN A 76 -0.03 5.23 2.69
CA ASN A 76 0.01 3.86 2.17
C ASN A 76 1.44 3.54 1.71
N LEU A 77 2.12 2.67 2.44
CA LEU A 77 3.51 2.28 2.22
C LEU A 77 3.53 1.07 1.28
N GLY A 78 4.31 1.11 0.21
CA GLY A 78 4.31 0.06 -0.81
C GLY A 78 2.93 -0.06 -1.47
N ALA A 79 2.33 1.08 -1.82
CA ALA A 79 0.94 1.16 -2.22
C ALA A 79 0.62 0.41 -3.52
N GLY A 80 1.62 0.15 -4.37
CA GLY A 80 1.40 -0.49 -5.65
C GLY A 80 0.32 0.22 -6.47
N PHE A 81 -0.50 -0.56 -7.17
CA PHE A 81 -1.68 -0.09 -7.89
C PHE A 81 -2.96 -0.08 -7.05
N ASP A 82 -2.84 0.12 -5.73
CA ASP A 82 -4.01 0.23 -4.87
C ASP A 82 -4.91 1.42 -5.26
N THR A 83 -6.21 1.26 -5.03
CA THR A 83 -7.31 2.14 -5.50
C THR A 83 -8.07 2.76 -4.34
N LEU A 84 -7.61 2.59 -3.11
CA LEU A 84 -8.31 2.98 -1.89
C LEU A 84 -8.67 4.46 -1.84
N TYR A 85 -7.82 5.35 -2.35
CA TYR A 85 -8.13 6.78 -2.42
C TYR A 85 -9.45 7.04 -3.15
N TRP A 86 -9.63 6.51 -4.36
CA TRP A 86 -10.85 6.70 -5.15
C TRP A 86 -12.08 6.07 -4.50
N LEU A 87 -11.91 4.90 -3.87
CA LEU A 87 -12.99 4.22 -3.15
C LEU A 87 -13.46 5.02 -1.94
N LEU A 88 -12.52 5.60 -1.19
CA LEU A 88 -12.83 6.50 -0.07
C LEU A 88 -13.53 7.78 -0.53
N GLN A 89 -13.12 8.35 -1.68
CA GLN A 89 -13.83 9.50 -2.28
C GLN A 89 -15.28 9.15 -2.65
N ASP A 90 -15.54 7.98 -3.24
CA ASP A 90 -16.90 7.52 -3.55
C ASP A 90 -17.76 7.31 -2.30
N GLU A 91 -17.14 7.01 -1.16
CA GLU A 91 -17.81 6.84 0.13
C GLU A 91 -17.97 8.17 0.91
N GLY A 92 -17.49 9.29 0.36
CA GLY A 92 -17.49 10.59 1.06
C GLY A 92 -16.50 10.66 2.23
N LEU A 93 -15.55 9.73 2.32
CA LEU A 93 -14.53 9.65 3.36
C LEU A 93 -13.24 10.30 2.88
N SER A 94 -13.14 11.63 3.03
CA SER A 94 -12.00 12.39 2.51
C SER A 94 -11.04 12.80 3.63
N PRO A 95 -9.91 12.08 3.86
CA PRO A 95 -8.89 12.51 4.82
C PRO A 95 -8.27 13.85 4.40
N ARG A 96 -7.63 14.55 5.34
CA ARG A 96 -6.91 15.80 5.05
C ARG A 96 -5.76 15.60 4.07
N ASN A 97 -5.10 14.46 4.14
CA ASN A 97 -4.00 14.08 3.25
C ASN A 97 -4.01 12.56 3.02
N PHE A 98 -3.85 12.13 1.78
CA PHE A 98 -3.64 10.73 1.41
C PHE A 98 -2.36 10.64 0.58
N THR A 99 -1.31 10.03 1.14
CA THR A 99 -0.01 9.87 0.49
C THR A 99 0.27 8.40 0.23
N GLU A 100 0.67 8.08 -1.00
CA GLU A 100 1.15 6.76 -1.39
C GLU A 100 2.65 6.78 -1.63
N ILE A 101 3.36 5.78 -1.11
CA ILE A 101 4.80 5.62 -1.29
C ILE A 101 5.07 4.29 -1.97
N ASP A 102 5.91 4.29 -2.99
CA ASP A 102 6.43 3.06 -3.59
C ASP A 102 7.78 3.31 -4.28
N PHE A 103 8.41 2.26 -4.81
CA PHE A 103 9.57 2.40 -5.67
C PHE A 103 9.26 3.23 -6.91
N GLN A 104 10.26 3.97 -7.38
CA GLN A 104 10.16 4.85 -8.55
C GLN A 104 9.57 4.13 -9.78
N GLY A 105 9.94 2.87 -10.01
CA GLY A 105 9.42 2.08 -11.14
C GLY A 105 7.91 1.85 -11.08
N ILE A 106 7.35 1.71 -9.88
CA ILE A 106 5.92 1.52 -9.64
C ILE A 106 5.18 2.85 -9.70
N THR A 107 5.67 3.87 -9.00
CA THR A 107 5.04 5.19 -8.99
C THR A 107 5.02 5.83 -10.38
N SER A 108 6.09 5.69 -11.17
CA SER A 108 6.12 6.15 -12.57
C SER A 108 4.98 5.56 -13.41
N LYS A 109 4.76 4.24 -13.30
CA LYS A 109 3.66 3.56 -14.01
C LYS A 109 2.30 4.06 -13.52
N LYS A 110 2.12 4.18 -12.20
CA LYS A 110 0.86 4.64 -11.61
C LYS A 110 0.53 6.08 -12.04
N CYS A 111 1.50 6.99 -11.96
CA CYS A 111 1.37 8.37 -12.44
C CYS A 111 1.01 8.43 -13.93
N TYR A 112 1.65 7.60 -14.77
CA TYR A 112 1.30 7.50 -16.19
C TYR A 112 -0.15 7.03 -16.41
N TYR A 113 -0.60 6.02 -15.68
CA TYR A 113 -1.99 5.54 -15.78
C TYR A 113 -2.99 6.59 -15.32
N ILE A 114 -2.73 7.30 -14.22
CA ILE A 114 -3.61 8.38 -13.75
C ILE A 114 -3.69 9.50 -14.78
N LYS A 115 -2.54 9.96 -15.30
CA LYS A 115 -2.47 11.04 -16.29
C LYS A 115 -3.19 10.71 -17.60
N SER A 116 -3.20 9.44 -18.00
CA SER A 116 -3.78 8.98 -19.27
C SER A 116 -5.25 8.56 -19.18
N ARG A 117 -5.87 8.58 -17.99
CA ARG A 117 -7.23 8.08 -17.75
C ARG A 117 -8.08 9.14 -17.04
N LYS A 118 -9.02 9.73 -17.79
CA LYS A 118 -9.91 10.79 -17.30
C LYS A 118 -10.65 10.42 -16.00
N GLN A 119 -11.13 9.17 -15.90
CA GLN A 119 -11.88 8.68 -14.75
C GLN A 119 -11.06 8.66 -13.45
N LEU A 120 -9.74 8.47 -13.54
CA LEU A 120 -8.86 8.55 -12.38
C LEU A 120 -8.56 10.02 -12.03
N LEU A 121 -8.27 10.82 -13.05
CA LEU A 121 -7.88 12.22 -12.90
C LEU A 121 -9.00 13.10 -12.35
N GLU A 122 -10.26 12.90 -12.78
CA GLU A 122 -11.43 13.69 -12.34
C GLU A 122 -11.67 13.62 -10.82
N LYS A 123 -11.28 12.52 -10.16
CA LYS A 123 -11.41 12.37 -8.70
C LYS A 123 -10.25 12.98 -7.91
N ILE A 124 -9.17 13.33 -8.59
CA ILE A 124 -7.97 13.96 -8.01
C ILE A 124 -8.00 15.47 -8.25
N ALA A 125 -8.48 15.89 -9.44
CA ALA A 125 -8.69 17.28 -9.82
C ALA A 125 -9.89 17.85 -9.05
N LYS A 126 -9.63 18.53 -7.93
CA LYS A 126 -10.64 19.43 -7.33
C LYS A 126 -10.68 20.71 -8.16
N GLU A 127 -11.85 21.34 -8.26
CA GLU A 127 -12.16 22.43 -9.21
C GLU A 127 -11.13 23.59 -9.21
N ASP A 128 -10.44 23.83 -8.09
CA ASP A 128 -9.47 24.93 -7.93
C ASP A 128 -8.01 24.46 -7.63
N GLY A 129 -7.74 23.15 -7.68
CA GLY A 129 -6.43 22.61 -7.29
C GLY A 129 -5.51 22.33 -8.48
N GLU A 130 -4.32 22.95 -8.51
CA GLU A 130 -3.27 22.56 -9.45
C GLU A 130 -2.80 21.12 -9.16
N ILE A 131 -2.69 20.30 -10.21
CA ILE A 131 -2.04 18.99 -10.13
C ILE A 131 -0.65 19.11 -10.72
N SER A 132 0.36 18.87 -9.88
CA SER A 132 1.74 18.75 -10.31
C SER A 132 2.08 17.29 -10.59
N PHE A 133 2.56 17.03 -11.80
CA PHE A 133 3.13 15.74 -12.19
C PHE A 133 4.62 15.93 -12.47
N ASN A 134 5.46 15.10 -11.85
CA ASN A 134 6.77 14.80 -12.41
C ASN A 134 6.76 13.36 -12.96
N SER A 135 7.90 12.83 -13.40
CA SER A 135 7.96 11.50 -14.02
C SER A 135 7.58 10.35 -13.08
N PHE A 136 7.64 10.54 -11.75
CA PHE A 136 7.49 9.49 -10.75
C PHE A 136 6.76 9.91 -9.45
N ASP A 137 6.43 11.19 -9.30
CA ASP A 137 5.63 11.76 -8.22
C ASP A 137 4.41 12.49 -8.80
N LEU A 138 3.36 12.57 -7.98
CA LEU A 138 2.13 13.30 -8.24
C LEU A 138 1.76 14.05 -6.97
N HIS A 139 1.50 15.35 -7.09
CA HIS A 139 0.95 16.16 -5.99
C HIS A 139 -0.32 16.86 -6.45
N ALA A 140 -1.41 16.63 -5.72
CA ALA A 140 -2.69 17.31 -5.88
C ALA A 140 -3.14 17.89 -4.52
N ALA A 141 -4.39 18.35 -4.43
CA ALA A 141 -4.90 19.05 -3.24
C ALA A 141 -4.78 18.25 -1.93
N ASN A 142 -5.17 16.97 -1.92
CA ASN A 142 -5.06 16.09 -0.76
C ASN A 142 -4.63 14.66 -1.12
N TYR A 143 -4.10 14.46 -2.32
CA TYR A 143 -3.63 13.17 -2.81
C TYR A 143 -2.22 13.31 -3.37
N HIS A 144 -1.33 12.44 -2.90
CA HIS A 144 0.07 12.44 -3.28
C HIS A 144 0.54 11.02 -3.60
N ILE A 145 1.38 10.90 -4.61
CA ILE A 145 2.17 9.70 -4.90
C ILE A 145 3.62 10.14 -4.88
N VAL A 146 4.46 9.48 -4.09
CA VAL A 146 5.88 9.82 -3.96
C VAL A 146 6.77 8.60 -4.13
N ALA A 147 7.81 8.73 -4.94
CA ALA A 147 8.84 7.72 -5.12
C ALA A 147 9.83 7.73 -3.96
N ALA A 148 9.87 6.65 -3.18
CA ALA A 148 10.88 6.43 -2.16
C ALA A 148 11.13 4.94 -1.92
N ASP A 149 12.37 4.61 -1.59
CA ASP A 149 12.75 3.32 -1.02
C ASP A 149 12.45 3.35 0.48
N LEU A 150 11.55 2.48 0.93
CA LEU A 150 11.16 2.38 2.35
C LEU A 150 12.32 1.95 3.25
N ARG A 151 13.42 1.41 2.70
CA ARG A 151 14.65 1.08 3.43
C ARG A 151 15.49 2.32 3.77
N ASP A 152 15.23 3.46 3.12
CA ASP A 152 15.86 4.75 3.39
C ASP A 152 14.87 5.68 4.12
N VAL A 153 14.91 5.61 5.46
CA VAL A 153 14.06 6.43 6.34
C VAL A 153 14.26 7.93 6.10
N ALA A 154 15.47 8.38 5.73
CA ALA A 154 15.72 9.78 5.46
C ALA A 154 15.01 10.22 4.18
N GLN A 155 15.02 9.38 3.14
CA GLN A 155 14.24 9.63 1.92
C GLN A 155 12.74 9.66 2.21
N VAL A 156 12.21 8.66 2.94
CA VAL A 156 10.79 8.61 3.34
C VAL A 156 10.40 9.88 4.09
N THR A 157 11.22 10.32 5.05
CA THR A 157 11.00 11.55 5.83
C THR A 157 10.87 12.79 4.93
N ARG A 158 11.83 12.98 4.00
CA ARG A 158 11.79 14.10 3.04
C ARG A 158 10.52 14.05 2.19
N LYS A 159 10.17 12.88 1.66
CA LYS A 159 9.00 12.72 0.78
C LYS A 159 7.67 12.94 1.51
N LEU A 160 7.54 12.51 2.77
CA LEU A 160 6.37 12.82 3.59
C LEU A 160 6.24 14.33 3.83
N HIS A 161 7.35 15.01 4.12
CA HIS A 161 7.37 16.46 4.27
C HIS A 161 6.99 17.19 2.95
N GLU A 162 7.55 16.78 1.81
CA GLU A 162 7.17 17.29 0.48
C GLU A 162 5.68 17.08 0.17
N ALA A 163 5.10 15.97 0.63
CA ALA A 163 3.68 15.67 0.50
C ALA A 163 2.79 16.41 1.52
N GLY A 164 3.36 17.25 2.40
CA GLY A 164 2.59 18.05 3.36
C GLY A 164 2.00 17.26 4.53
N ILE A 165 2.63 16.14 4.90
CA ILE A 165 2.25 15.35 6.08
C ILE A 165 2.63 16.12 7.35
N ASP A 166 1.65 16.42 8.19
CA ASP A 166 1.81 17.06 9.50
C ASP A 166 1.89 16.00 10.62
N PRO A 167 3.04 15.85 11.31
CA PRO A 167 3.18 14.86 12.38
C PRO A 167 2.31 15.13 13.62
N LYS A 168 1.69 16.31 13.72
CA LYS A 168 0.75 16.66 14.80
C LYS A 168 -0.66 16.13 14.56
N LEU A 169 -1.01 15.78 13.31
CA LEU A 169 -2.32 15.22 12.98
C LEU A 169 -2.33 13.69 13.15
N PRO A 170 -3.48 13.10 13.55
CA PRO A 170 -3.64 11.66 13.56
C PRO A 170 -3.33 11.07 12.19
N THR A 171 -2.40 10.11 12.13
CA THR A 171 -1.92 9.54 10.87
C THR A 171 -2.05 8.03 10.89
N ALA A 172 -2.77 7.47 9.91
CA ALA A 172 -2.80 6.03 9.68
C ALA A 172 -1.73 5.63 8.66
N PHE A 173 -0.94 4.62 8.99
CA PHE A 173 0.02 3.99 8.10
C PHE A 173 -0.48 2.61 7.69
N ILE A 174 -0.35 2.26 6.43
CA ILE A 174 -0.77 0.97 5.88
C ILE A 174 0.46 0.31 5.26
N ALA A 175 0.72 -0.93 5.65
CA ALA A 175 1.70 -1.82 5.03
C ALA A 175 1.00 -3.14 4.68
N GLU A 176 0.53 -3.26 3.44
CA GLU A 176 -0.28 -4.40 2.98
C GLU A 176 0.55 -5.37 2.12
N CYS A 177 1.17 -6.37 2.78
CA CYS A 177 2.23 -7.25 2.27
C CYS A 177 3.45 -6.47 1.80
N VAL A 178 4.10 -5.75 2.72
CA VAL A 178 5.23 -4.87 2.39
C VAL A 178 6.45 -5.13 3.26
N LEU A 179 6.29 -5.10 4.59
CA LEU A 179 7.45 -5.17 5.50
C LEU A 179 8.21 -6.49 5.36
N VAL A 180 7.53 -7.59 5.04
CA VAL A 180 8.12 -8.91 4.78
C VAL A 180 9.18 -8.92 3.66
N TYR A 181 9.18 -7.96 2.74
CA TYR A 181 10.18 -7.86 1.66
C TYR A 181 11.48 -7.17 2.07
N MET A 182 11.53 -6.59 3.28
CA MET A 182 12.68 -5.84 3.80
C MET A 182 13.31 -6.58 4.97
N GLU A 183 14.62 -6.45 5.14
CA GLU A 183 15.31 -6.90 6.35
C GLU A 183 14.66 -6.33 7.61
N THR A 184 14.60 -7.14 8.68
CA THR A 184 13.99 -6.75 9.96
C THR A 184 14.56 -5.43 10.48
N SER A 185 15.88 -5.24 10.41
CA SER A 185 16.57 -4.01 10.83
C SER A 185 16.05 -2.74 10.12
N LYS A 186 15.71 -2.84 8.83
CA LYS A 186 15.16 -1.72 8.04
C LYS A 186 13.73 -1.41 8.43
N THR A 187 12.93 -2.45 8.66
CA THR A 187 11.55 -2.29 9.10
C THR A 187 11.44 -1.75 10.52
N GLU A 188 12.31 -2.19 11.44
CA GLU A 188 12.40 -1.65 12.80
C GLU A 188 12.76 -0.16 12.78
N ALA A 189 13.74 0.24 11.95
CA ALA A 189 14.10 1.65 11.81
C ALA A 189 12.92 2.50 11.28
N LEU A 190 12.18 1.99 10.30
CA LEU A 190 11.01 2.68 9.73
C LEU A 190 9.85 2.79 10.75
N LEU A 191 9.52 1.69 11.43
CA LEU A 191 8.47 1.66 12.46
C LEU A 191 8.83 2.57 13.64
N LYS A 192 10.09 2.52 14.09
CA LYS A 192 10.61 3.41 15.14
C LYS A 192 10.50 4.87 14.74
N TYR A 193 10.84 5.22 13.49
CA TYR A 193 10.68 6.58 12.99
C TYR A 193 9.22 7.05 13.12
N PHE A 194 8.23 6.26 12.67
CA PHE A 194 6.83 6.66 12.80
C PHE A 194 6.40 6.80 14.26
N ALA A 195 6.81 5.89 15.14
CA ALA A 195 6.50 5.95 16.56
C ALA A 195 7.11 7.18 17.25
N ASP A 196 8.34 7.56 16.89
CA ASP A 196 9.05 8.68 17.51
C ASP A 196 8.57 10.06 17.02
N HIS A 197 8.06 10.16 15.78
CA HIS A 197 7.82 11.45 15.12
C HIS A 197 6.35 11.88 15.07
N PHE A 198 5.40 10.94 15.13
CA PHE A 198 3.98 11.24 15.00
C PHE A 198 3.30 11.24 16.36
N HIS A 199 2.59 12.32 16.69
CA HIS A 199 1.89 12.44 17.99
C HIS A 199 0.81 11.37 18.16
N THR A 200 0.14 10.98 17.07
CA THR A 200 -0.86 9.92 17.07
C THR A 200 -0.72 9.12 15.79
N ALA A 201 -0.19 7.91 15.90
CA ALA A 201 -0.03 6.98 14.78
C ALA A 201 -0.94 5.76 14.96
N PHE A 202 -1.57 5.33 13.88
CA PHE A 202 -2.27 4.05 13.79
C PHE A 202 -1.65 3.23 12.66
N PHE A 203 -1.15 2.03 12.95
CA PHE A 203 -0.43 1.22 11.97
C PHE A 203 -1.21 -0.06 11.64
N ILE A 204 -1.51 -0.26 10.35
CA ILE A 204 -2.15 -1.47 9.82
C ILE A 204 -1.07 -2.27 9.07
N ASN A 205 -0.66 -3.41 9.64
CA ASN A 205 0.20 -4.38 8.97
C ASN A 205 -0.64 -5.60 8.56
N TYR A 206 -0.57 -5.99 7.28
CA TYR A 206 -1.08 -7.27 6.80
C TYR A 206 0.08 -7.99 6.12
N GLU A 207 0.52 -9.13 6.64
CA GLU A 207 1.53 -9.96 5.98
C GLU A 207 1.43 -11.41 6.50
N GLN A 208 2.40 -12.24 6.14
CA GLN A 208 2.46 -13.63 6.54
C GLN A 208 2.61 -13.79 8.06
N VAL A 209 2.16 -14.94 8.56
CA VAL A 209 2.32 -15.35 9.97
C VAL A 209 2.39 -16.87 10.04
N ASN A 210 2.95 -17.42 11.11
CA ASN A 210 3.13 -18.87 11.31
C ASN A 210 4.02 -19.51 10.22
N MET A 211 5.06 -18.80 9.78
CA MET A 211 5.90 -19.20 8.64
C MET A 211 6.92 -20.32 8.94
N GLU A 212 6.95 -20.86 10.15
CA GLU A 212 7.88 -21.94 10.56
C GLU A 212 7.31 -23.35 10.34
N ASP A 213 6.11 -23.48 9.77
CA ASP A 213 5.53 -24.77 9.42
C ASP A 213 5.87 -25.21 7.98
N ARG A 214 5.42 -26.42 7.63
CA ARG A 214 5.67 -26.99 6.30
C ARG A 214 5.05 -26.18 5.16
N PHE A 215 3.93 -25.49 5.41
CA PHE A 215 3.32 -24.63 4.40
C PHE A 215 4.17 -23.38 4.16
N GLY A 216 4.68 -22.77 5.25
CA GLY A 216 5.63 -21.66 5.19
C GLY A 216 6.90 -22.02 4.43
N GLU A 217 7.49 -23.19 4.67
CA GLU A 217 8.66 -23.69 3.93
C GLU A 217 8.40 -23.77 2.41
N VAL A 218 7.28 -24.38 2.02
CA VAL A 218 6.89 -24.52 0.60
C VAL A 218 6.64 -23.16 -0.03
N MET A 219 6.00 -22.24 0.70
CA MET A 219 5.78 -20.87 0.24
C MET A 219 7.10 -20.14 -0.03
N LEU A 220 8.07 -20.22 0.90
CA LEU A 220 9.38 -19.60 0.74
C LEU A 220 10.15 -20.18 -0.45
N GLN A 221 10.12 -21.50 -0.63
CA GLN A 221 10.74 -22.16 -1.79
C GLN A 221 10.13 -21.66 -3.11
N ASN A 222 8.80 -21.57 -3.19
CA ASN A 222 8.11 -21.09 -4.39
C ASN A 222 8.44 -19.63 -4.73
N LEU A 223 8.58 -18.76 -3.73
CA LEU A 223 8.95 -17.36 -3.94
C LEU A 223 10.41 -17.20 -4.37
N ARG A 224 11.33 -17.97 -3.79
CA ARG A 224 12.74 -17.99 -4.20
C ARG A 224 12.94 -18.42 -5.66
N ILE A 225 12.14 -19.36 -6.16
CA ILE A 225 12.15 -19.75 -7.58
C ILE A 225 11.79 -18.55 -8.48
N ARG A 226 10.98 -17.62 -8.00
CA ARG A 226 10.62 -16.37 -8.70
C ARG A 226 11.60 -15.22 -8.40
N HIS A 227 12.74 -15.51 -7.79
CA HIS A 227 13.74 -14.52 -7.35
C HIS A 227 13.21 -13.49 -6.34
N CYS A 228 12.11 -13.80 -5.63
CA CYS A 228 11.53 -12.96 -4.61
C CYS A 228 11.85 -13.56 -3.23
N ASP A 229 12.81 -12.97 -2.52
CA ASP A 229 13.16 -13.42 -1.16
C ASP A 229 12.42 -12.61 -0.11
N LEU A 230 11.92 -13.29 0.92
CA LEU A 230 11.20 -12.68 2.03
C LEU A 230 12.16 -12.37 3.18
N GLN A 231 12.90 -11.28 3.05
CA GLN A 231 13.93 -10.87 4.02
C GLN A 231 13.39 -10.65 5.44
N GLY A 232 12.12 -10.25 5.55
CA GLY A 232 11.43 -10.00 6.82
C GLY A 232 10.76 -11.23 7.43
N VAL A 233 10.95 -12.44 6.86
CA VAL A 233 10.34 -13.67 7.39
C VAL A 233 10.63 -13.96 8.87
N PRO A 234 11.78 -13.58 9.47
CA PRO A 234 11.98 -13.80 10.91
C PRO A 234 10.95 -13.11 11.81
N ALA A 235 10.27 -12.05 11.34
CA ALA A 235 9.19 -11.38 12.08
C ALA A 235 7.83 -12.09 11.94
N CYS A 236 7.70 -13.03 10.99
CA CYS A 236 6.45 -13.72 10.62
C CYS A 236 6.27 -15.08 11.31
N ARG A 237 6.96 -15.34 12.44
CA ARG A 237 6.91 -16.64 13.13
C ARG A 237 5.58 -16.90 13.82
N SER A 238 5.00 -15.89 14.46
CA SER A 238 3.72 -16.01 15.16
C SER A 238 3.00 -14.66 15.24
N LEU A 239 1.77 -14.67 15.73
CA LEU A 239 1.05 -13.43 16.03
C LEU A 239 1.77 -12.61 17.11
N ASP A 240 2.45 -13.27 18.05
CA ASP A 240 3.16 -12.57 19.13
C ASP A 240 4.46 -11.93 18.63
N THR A 241 5.16 -12.54 17.67
CA THR A 241 6.33 -11.89 17.05
C THR A 241 5.93 -10.63 16.28
N GLN A 242 4.75 -10.62 15.67
CA GLN A 242 4.23 -9.42 14.99
C GLN A 242 3.83 -8.31 15.97
N LYS A 243 3.25 -8.65 17.13
CA LYS A 243 2.85 -7.66 18.15
C LYS A 243 4.03 -7.04 18.89
N ASN A 244 5.12 -7.79 19.04
CA ASN A 244 6.33 -7.35 19.75
C ASN A 244 7.34 -6.63 18.85
N ARG A 245 7.05 -6.51 17.55
CA ARG A 245 7.91 -5.87 16.55
C ARG A 245 7.92 -4.35 16.71
#